data_AF-V9LBC5-F1
#
_entry.id   AF-V9LBC5-F1
#
_cell.length_a   1.000
_cell.length_b   1.000
_cell.length_c   1.000
_cell.angle_alpha   90.00
_cell.angle_beta   90.00
_cell.angle_gamma   90.00
#
_symmetry.space_group_name_H-M   'P 1'
#
loop_
_entity.id
_entity.type
_entity.pdbx_description
1 polymer ?
#
loop_
_entity_poly.entity_id
_entity_poly.type
_entity_poly.pdbx_seq_one_letter_code
_entity_poly.pdbx_strand_id
1 'polypeptide(L)'
;MAARRRSRNPAILSREFLIHNHSDLVSGLVLLLLLGVMFEVTAKTAFIFISPQYNISTPTADGETVLYQSGVRDLLTVLFYFFIAIILHAVIQEYVLDKINKRLHLSKIKQNKFSESGQLLTFHLISAVWGLTTVLTEGYLVKPSSLWEDYPHTNMSFQVKFFFLSHMAYWLHSLPELYFQRVRKEELPRQVLHIALYLLHLSGAYLIQLTRVGLVLVVVHSVPEIVFHAARLVYFINESNQRLLCVLGTVCYTQGSMMWKFINFQLRRWRQNRPE
;
A
#
# COMPACT_ATOMS: atom_id res chain seq x y z
N MET A 1 -13.71 50.53 -0.86
CA MET A 1 -14.41 49.25 -1.12
C MET A 1 -13.47 48.35 -1.91
N ALA A 2 -12.88 47.33 -1.27
CA ALA A 2 -12.01 46.38 -1.96
C ALA A 2 -12.86 45.47 -2.86
N ALA A 3 -12.57 45.47 -4.15
CA ALA A 3 -13.27 44.64 -5.14
C ALA A 3 -13.16 43.16 -4.75
N ARG A 4 -14.32 42.55 -4.48
CA ARG A 4 -14.48 41.13 -4.21
C ARG A 4 -13.95 40.37 -5.42
N ARG A 5 -12.76 39.76 -5.31
CA ARG A 5 -12.15 38.91 -6.35
C ARG A 5 -13.16 37.80 -6.70
N ARG A 6 -13.80 37.92 -7.86
CA ARG A 6 -14.75 36.94 -8.40
C ARG A 6 -14.00 35.62 -8.57
N SER A 7 -14.43 34.55 -7.93
CA SER A 7 -13.82 33.21 -8.09
C SER A 7 -14.01 32.77 -9.54
N ARG A 8 -13.00 33.01 -10.39
CA ARG A 8 -12.97 32.42 -11.72
C ARG A 8 -12.71 30.94 -11.55
N ASN A 9 -13.62 30.10 -12.04
CA ASN A 9 -13.36 28.68 -12.18
C ASN A 9 -12.04 28.51 -12.95
N PRO A 10 -11.14 27.61 -12.52
CA PRO A 10 -9.88 27.41 -13.20
C PRO A 10 -10.13 27.03 -14.66
N ALA A 11 -9.30 27.54 -15.57
CA ALA A 11 -9.42 27.22 -16.99
C ALA A 11 -9.37 25.70 -17.19
N ILE A 12 -10.17 25.19 -18.13
CA ILE A 12 -10.20 23.78 -18.51
C ILE A 12 -8.77 23.38 -18.93
N LEU A 13 -8.25 22.27 -18.38
CA LEU A 13 -6.86 21.79 -18.51
C LEU A 13 -5.75 22.63 -17.82
N SER A 14 -6.10 23.63 -17.01
CA SER A 14 -5.07 24.28 -16.16
C SER A 14 -4.53 23.32 -15.09
N ARG A 15 -3.32 23.61 -14.59
CA ARG A 15 -2.70 22.88 -13.47
C ARG A 15 -3.64 22.78 -12.26
N GLU A 16 -4.39 23.82 -11.99
CA GLU A 16 -5.33 23.87 -10.85
C GLU A 16 -6.58 23.03 -11.11
N PHE A 17 -7.08 23.01 -12.34
CA PHE A 17 -8.18 22.14 -12.74
C PHE A 17 -7.82 20.66 -12.60
N LEU A 18 -6.62 20.26 -13.04
CA LEU A 18 -6.16 18.87 -12.92
C LEU A 18 -6.06 18.44 -11.45
N ILE A 19 -5.44 19.27 -10.60
CA ILE A 19 -5.31 18.95 -9.17
C ILE A 19 -6.68 18.83 -8.50
N HIS A 20 -7.63 19.69 -8.85
CA HIS A 20 -8.97 19.68 -8.24
C HIS A 20 -9.80 18.46 -8.68
N ASN A 21 -9.73 18.06 -9.95
CA ASN A 21 -10.61 17.04 -10.53
C ASN A 21 -9.88 15.71 -10.85
N HIS A 22 -8.72 15.47 -10.23
CA HIS A 22 -7.88 14.31 -10.55
C HIS A 22 -8.63 12.99 -10.30
N SER A 23 -9.37 12.88 -9.19
CA SER A 23 -10.17 11.70 -8.85
C SER A 23 -11.24 11.40 -9.92
N ASP A 24 -11.97 12.43 -10.37
CA ASP A 24 -13.03 12.28 -11.37
C ASP A 24 -12.47 11.92 -12.75
N LEU A 25 -11.35 12.54 -13.15
CA LEU A 25 -10.66 12.23 -14.40
C LEU A 25 -10.17 10.77 -14.41
N VAL A 26 -9.53 10.34 -13.32
CA VAL A 26 -9.04 8.97 -13.18
C VAL A 26 -10.21 7.97 -13.10
N SER A 27 -11.30 8.32 -12.43
CA SER A 27 -12.53 7.51 -12.40
C SER A 27 -13.13 7.33 -13.79
N GLY A 28 -13.13 8.38 -14.62
CA GLY A 28 -13.55 8.29 -16.02
C GLY A 28 -12.69 7.32 -16.84
N LEU A 29 -11.38 7.31 -16.63
CA LEU A 29 -10.46 6.38 -17.30
C LEU A 29 -10.69 4.93 -16.86
N VAL A 30 -10.85 4.70 -15.55
CA VAL A 30 -11.15 3.36 -15.00
C VAL A 30 -12.49 2.86 -15.52
N LEU A 31 -13.52 3.71 -15.53
CA LEU A 31 -14.84 3.35 -16.04
C LEU A 31 -14.79 2.97 -17.53
N LEU A 32 -14.02 3.70 -18.34
CA LEU A 32 -13.83 3.37 -19.75
C LEU A 32 -13.18 1.99 -19.91
N LEU A 33 -12.18 1.65 -19.09
CA LEU A 33 -11.54 0.33 -19.11
C LEU A 33 -12.51 -0.77 -18.67
N LEU A 34 -13.33 -0.52 -17.64
CA LEU A 34 -14.37 -1.43 -17.18
C LEU A 34 -15.47 -1.65 -18.22
N LEU A 35 -15.90 -0.61 -18.94
CA LEU A 35 -16.81 -0.73 -20.07
C LEU A 35 -16.22 -1.59 -21.18
N GLY A 36 -14.89 -1.52 -21.38
CA GLY A 36 -14.16 -2.41 -22.29
C GLY A 36 -14.26 -3.89 -21.94
N VAL A 37 -14.59 -4.26 -20.69
CA VAL A 37 -14.83 -5.66 -20.30
C VAL A 37 -16.17 -6.16 -20.83
N MET A 38 -17.15 -5.27 -21.07
CA MET A 38 -18.50 -5.65 -21.49
C MET A 38 -18.58 -6.17 -22.93
N PHE A 39 -17.60 -5.82 -23.78
CA PHE A 39 -17.55 -6.28 -25.17
C PHE A 39 -16.49 -7.36 -25.34
N GLU A 40 -16.87 -8.50 -25.94
CA GLU A 40 -16.02 -9.67 -26.09
C GLU A 40 -14.68 -9.37 -26.79
N VAL A 41 -14.70 -8.48 -27.80
CA VAL A 41 -13.52 -8.07 -28.57
C VAL A 41 -12.51 -7.31 -27.70
N THR A 42 -12.98 -6.43 -26.82
CA THR A 42 -12.11 -5.60 -25.96
C THR A 42 -11.81 -6.25 -24.62
N ALA A 43 -12.62 -7.23 -24.19
CA ALA A 43 -12.49 -7.90 -22.90
C ALA A 43 -11.12 -8.56 -22.72
N LYS A 44 -10.61 -9.25 -23.76
CA LYS A 44 -9.29 -9.90 -23.72
C LYS A 44 -8.17 -8.90 -23.39
N THR A 45 -8.24 -7.69 -23.95
CA THR A 45 -7.28 -6.62 -23.68
C THR A 45 -7.49 -6.01 -22.29
N ALA A 46 -8.74 -5.77 -21.89
CA ALA A 46 -9.07 -5.23 -20.57
C ALA A 46 -8.63 -6.15 -19.42
N PHE A 47 -8.75 -7.47 -19.58
CA PHE A 47 -8.34 -8.44 -18.56
C PHE A 47 -6.82 -8.45 -18.29
N ILE A 48 -5.99 -7.98 -19.23
CA ILE A 48 -4.55 -7.82 -19.00
C ILE A 48 -4.29 -6.81 -17.87
N PHE A 49 -5.15 -5.79 -17.76
CA PHE A 49 -5.06 -4.74 -16.74
C PHE A 49 -5.74 -5.16 -15.44
N ILE A 50 -6.84 -5.92 -15.48
CA ILE A 50 -7.66 -6.15 -14.28
C ILE A 50 -7.20 -7.37 -13.47
N SER A 51 -6.82 -8.46 -14.15
CA SER A 51 -6.51 -9.73 -13.50
C SER A 51 -4.99 -9.90 -13.30
N PRO A 52 -4.54 -10.59 -12.23
CA PRO A 52 -3.18 -11.11 -12.17
C PRO A 52 -2.87 -12.01 -13.37
N GLN A 53 -1.66 -11.86 -13.94
CA GLN A 53 -1.24 -12.55 -15.16
C GLN A 53 -0.48 -13.85 -14.85
N TYR A 54 -0.13 -14.65 -15.87
CA TYR A 54 0.71 -15.86 -15.72
C TYR A 54 0.10 -16.93 -14.79
N ASN A 55 -1.18 -17.26 -15.00
CA ASN A 55 -1.82 -18.37 -14.32
C ASN A 55 -1.37 -19.72 -14.91
N ILE A 56 -1.18 -20.71 -14.04
CA ILE A 56 -0.82 -22.08 -14.37
C ILE A 56 -1.81 -22.99 -13.64
N SER A 57 -2.52 -23.82 -14.40
CA SER A 57 -3.42 -24.82 -13.85
C SER A 57 -2.66 -26.13 -13.65
N THR A 58 -2.56 -26.59 -12.41
CA THR A 58 -1.98 -27.89 -12.06
C THR A 58 -3.08 -28.88 -11.69
N PRO A 59 -3.21 -30.01 -12.39
CA PRO A 59 -4.19 -31.03 -12.05
C PRO A 59 -3.81 -31.68 -10.71
N THR A 60 -4.75 -31.67 -9.76
CA THR A 60 -4.60 -32.22 -8.41
C THR A 60 -5.71 -33.26 -8.17
N ALA A 61 -5.54 -34.15 -7.18
CA ALA A 61 -6.54 -35.19 -6.87
C ALA A 61 -7.94 -34.63 -6.55
N ASP A 62 -8.01 -33.40 -6.02
CA ASP A 62 -9.25 -32.71 -5.64
C ASP A 62 -9.75 -31.71 -6.72
N GLY A 63 -9.14 -31.70 -7.92
CA GLY A 63 -9.50 -30.81 -9.03
C GLY A 63 -8.32 -30.01 -9.59
N GLU A 64 -8.59 -28.91 -10.28
CA GLU A 64 -7.55 -28.03 -10.82
C GLU A 64 -7.16 -26.95 -9.80
N THR A 65 -5.88 -26.90 -9.43
CA THR A 65 -5.33 -25.81 -8.62
C THR A 65 -4.70 -24.76 -9.54
N VAL A 66 -5.10 -23.49 -9.40
CA VAL A 66 -4.57 -22.39 -10.22
C VAL A 66 -3.54 -21.60 -9.40
N LEU A 67 -2.30 -21.64 -9.86
CA LEU A 67 -1.17 -20.91 -9.29
C LEU A 67 -0.69 -19.83 -10.25
N TYR A 68 0.10 -18.89 -9.75
CA TYR A 68 0.58 -17.74 -10.52
C TYR A 68 2.10 -17.60 -10.42
N GLN A 69 2.70 -17.13 -11.51
CA GLN A 69 4.11 -16.77 -11.56
C GLN A 69 4.29 -15.26 -11.70
N SER A 70 5.48 -14.75 -11.37
CA SER A 70 5.81 -13.35 -11.60
C SER A 70 6.15 -13.08 -13.06
N GLY A 71 5.78 -11.91 -13.58
CA GLY A 71 6.23 -11.50 -14.91
C GLY A 71 5.90 -10.06 -15.28
N VAL A 72 6.46 -9.60 -16.41
CA VAL A 72 6.45 -8.19 -16.81
C VAL A 72 5.04 -7.65 -17.08
N ARG A 73 4.10 -8.49 -17.55
CA ARG A 73 2.71 -8.06 -17.78
C ARG A 73 1.99 -7.63 -16.50
N ASP A 74 2.49 -8.04 -15.34
CA ASP A 74 1.94 -7.57 -14.05
C ASP A 74 2.10 -6.06 -13.87
N LEU A 75 3.02 -5.39 -14.60
CA LEU A 75 3.14 -3.93 -14.59
C LEU A 75 1.87 -3.23 -15.09
N LEU A 76 1.15 -3.82 -16.05
CA LEU A 76 -0.13 -3.30 -16.54
C LEU A 76 -1.22 -3.47 -15.48
N THR A 77 -1.18 -4.58 -14.75
CA THR A 77 -2.06 -4.80 -13.60
C THR A 77 -1.78 -3.79 -12.49
N VAL A 78 -0.51 -3.58 -12.13
CA VAL A 78 -0.09 -2.56 -11.15
C VAL A 78 -0.55 -1.16 -11.59
N LEU A 79 -0.44 -0.82 -12.87
CA LEU A 79 -0.91 0.45 -13.40
C LEU A 79 -2.42 0.64 -13.25
N PHE A 80 -3.21 -0.41 -13.48
CA PHE A 80 -4.66 -0.35 -13.27
C PHE A 80 -5.01 -0.11 -11.79
N TYR A 81 -4.43 -0.90 -10.89
CA TYR A 81 -4.68 -0.73 -9.45
C TYR A 81 -4.07 0.57 -8.90
N PHE A 82 -3.08 1.16 -9.57
CA PHE A 82 -2.57 2.49 -9.26
C PHE A 82 -3.65 3.56 -9.45
N PHE A 83 -4.44 3.47 -10.53
CA PHE A 83 -5.59 4.36 -10.73
C PHE A 83 -6.68 4.13 -9.70
N ILE A 84 -6.97 2.86 -9.36
CA ILE A 84 -7.90 2.54 -8.27
C ILE A 84 -7.42 3.13 -6.95
N ALA A 85 -6.12 3.06 -6.64
CA ALA A 85 -5.56 3.62 -5.42
C ALA A 85 -5.72 5.16 -5.35
N ILE A 86 -5.57 5.88 -6.47
CA ILE A 86 -5.86 7.33 -6.53
C ILE A 86 -7.32 7.61 -6.16
N ILE A 87 -8.27 6.87 -6.74
CA ILE A 87 -9.70 7.04 -6.47
C ILE A 87 -10.00 6.75 -4.99
N LEU A 88 -9.49 5.63 -4.47
CA LEU A 88 -9.69 5.24 -3.07
C LEU A 88 -9.11 6.28 -2.11
N HIS A 89 -7.92 6.81 -2.39
CA HIS A 89 -7.32 7.88 -1.59
C HIS A 89 -8.23 9.10 -1.54
N ALA A 90 -8.70 9.57 -2.69
CA ALA A 90 -9.58 10.72 -2.79
C ALA A 90 -10.91 10.51 -2.04
N VAL A 91 -11.51 9.33 -2.16
CA VAL A 91 -12.73 8.96 -1.43
C VAL A 91 -12.51 8.99 0.09
N ILE A 92 -11.43 8.37 0.59
CA ILE A 92 -11.11 8.41 2.02
C ILE A 92 -10.86 9.85 2.48
N GLN A 93 -10.18 10.65 1.65
CA GLN A 93 -9.88 12.05 1.96
C GLN A 93 -11.17 12.86 2.10
N GLU A 94 -12.05 12.83 1.09
CA GLU A 94 -13.25 13.67 1.04
C GLU A 94 -14.33 13.24 2.04
N TYR A 95 -14.59 11.93 2.14
CA TYR A 95 -15.72 11.41 2.91
C TYR A 95 -15.38 11.14 4.38
N VAL A 96 -14.12 10.89 4.71
CA VAL A 96 -13.71 10.57 6.08
C VAL A 96 -12.88 11.70 6.67
N LEU A 97 -11.69 11.96 6.11
CA LEU A 97 -10.69 12.82 6.75
C LEU A 97 -11.10 14.29 6.76
N ASP A 98 -11.62 14.81 5.65
CA ASP A 98 -12.08 16.20 5.57
C ASP A 98 -13.29 16.46 6.47
N LYS A 99 -14.17 15.47 6.66
CA LYS A 99 -15.29 15.58 7.60
C LYS A 99 -14.80 15.66 9.05
N ILE A 100 -13.81 14.86 9.42
CA ILE A 100 -13.20 14.89 10.74
C ILE A 100 -12.44 16.21 10.96
N ASN A 101 -11.63 16.64 9.99
CA ASN A 101 -10.88 17.90 10.05
C ASN A 101 -11.80 19.12 10.24
N LYS A 102 -12.96 19.14 9.56
CA LYS A 102 -13.96 20.20 9.71
C LYS A 102 -14.57 20.23 11.11
N ARG A 103 -14.74 19.08 11.75
CA ARG A 103 -15.26 18.97 13.13
C ARG A 103 -14.21 19.35 14.19
N LEU A 104 -12.94 19.05 13.94
CA LEU A 104 -11.86 19.28 14.91
C LEU A 104 -11.27 20.71 14.87
N HIS A 105 -11.66 21.54 13.89
CA HIS A 105 -11.19 22.93 13.75
C HIS A 105 -9.66 23.10 13.80
N LEU A 106 -8.91 22.11 13.30
CA LEU A 106 -7.45 22.12 13.32
C LEU A 106 -6.89 23.23 12.40
N SER A 107 -5.70 23.75 12.74
CA SER A 107 -4.98 24.68 11.85
C SER A 107 -4.60 24.01 10.52
N LYS A 108 -4.42 24.78 9.44
CA LYS A 108 -4.10 24.24 8.11
C LYS A 108 -2.87 23.32 8.09
N ILE A 109 -1.84 23.65 8.88
CA ILE A 109 -0.63 22.82 9.01
C ILE A 109 -0.94 21.50 9.74
N LYS A 110 -1.74 21.55 10.81
CA LYS A 110 -2.17 20.34 11.54
C LYS A 110 -3.09 19.48 10.68
N GLN A 111 -4.01 20.07 9.91
CA GLN A 111 -4.93 19.37 9.00
C GLN A 111 -4.20 18.54 7.94
N ASN A 112 -3.17 19.10 7.30
CA ASN A 112 -2.39 18.36 6.29
C ASN A 112 -1.70 17.15 6.92
N LYS A 113 -1.06 17.32 8.08
CA LYS A 113 -0.36 16.25 8.81
C LYS A 113 -1.32 15.20 9.40
N PHE A 114 -2.51 15.63 9.81
CA PHE A 114 -3.58 14.75 10.27
C PHE A 114 -4.10 13.90 9.11
N SER A 115 -4.35 14.50 7.95
CA SER A 115 -4.83 13.79 6.76
C SER A 115 -3.81 12.77 6.25
N GLU A 116 -2.53 13.17 6.15
CA GLU A 116 -1.42 12.25 5.82
C GLU A 116 -1.41 11.03 6.75
N SER A 117 -1.50 11.26 8.07
CA SER A 117 -1.50 10.17 9.05
C SER A 117 -2.78 9.34 9.01
N GLY A 118 -3.92 9.94 8.69
CA GLY A 118 -5.20 9.26 8.56
C GLY A 118 -5.25 8.32 7.35
N GLN A 119 -4.71 8.76 6.21
CA GLN A 119 -4.57 7.92 5.01
C GLN A 119 -3.67 6.72 5.31
N LEU A 120 -2.48 6.96 5.87
CA LEU A 120 -1.52 5.90 6.19
C LEU A 120 -2.07 4.95 7.26
N LEU A 121 -2.79 5.44 8.28
CA LEU A 121 -3.44 4.56 9.25
C LEU A 121 -4.46 3.65 8.58
N THR A 122 -5.30 4.21 7.72
CA THR A 122 -6.34 3.46 7.00
C THR A 122 -5.72 2.37 6.13
N PHE A 123 -4.67 2.72 5.38
CA PHE A 123 -3.92 1.75 4.57
C PHE A 123 -3.31 0.63 5.41
N HIS A 124 -2.59 0.95 6.49
CA HIS A 124 -1.94 -0.09 7.29
C HIS A 124 -2.94 -0.98 8.02
N LEU A 125 -4.10 -0.47 8.44
CA LEU A 125 -5.17 -1.30 9.02
C LEU A 125 -5.71 -2.31 7.99
N ILE A 126 -6.01 -1.85 6.77
CA ILE A 126 -6.50 -2.72 5.69
C ILE A 126 -5.40 -3.74 5.31
N SER A 127 -4.17 -3.27 5.14
CA SER A 127 -2.99 -4.10 4.83
C SER A 127 -2.73 -5.17 5.89
N ALA A 128 -2.82 -4.82 7.18
CA ALA A 128 -2.62 -5.75 8.28
C ALA A 128 -3.70 -6.83 8.31
N VAL A 129 -4.97 -6.47 8.16
CA VAL A 129 -6.08 -7.44 8.14
C VAL A 129 -5.93 -8.36 6.93
N TRP A 130 -5.78 -7.80 5.73
CA TRP A 130 -5.64 -8.59 4.51
C TRP A 130 -4.39 -9.49 4.56
N GLY A 131 -3.23 -8.93 4.89
CA GLY A 131 -1.99 -9.68 4.98
C GLY A 131 -2.04 -10.78 6.03
N LEU A 132 -2.63 -10.53 7.20
CA LEU A 132 -2.81 -11.55 8.24
C LEU A 132 -3.73 -12.67 7.76
N THR A 133 -4.85 -12.34 7.10
CA THR A 133 -5.75 -13.38 6.54
C THR A 133 -5.05 -14.23 5.48
N THR A 134 -4.25 -13.64 4.59
CA THR A 134 -3.45 -14.38 3.60
C THR A 134 -2.42 -15.27 4.27
N VAL A 135 -1.67 -14.74 5.25
CA VAL A 135 -0.65 -15.49 6.01
C VAL A 135 -1.25 -16.68 6.76
N LEU A 136 -2.45 -16.53 7.33
CA LEU A 136 -3.17 -17.61 8.00
C LEU A 136 -3.70 -18.66 7.01
N THR A 137 -4.27 -18.22 5.89
CA THR A 137 -4.80 -19.10 4.83
C THR A 137 -3.71 -19.96 4.21
N GLU A 138 -2.52 -19.38 4.01
CA GLU A 138 -1.35 -20.07 3.47
C GLU A 138 -0.58 -20.90 4.53
N GLY A 139 -0.97 -20.84 5.80
CA GLY A 139 -0.35 -21.62 6.87
C GLY A 139 1.09 -21.21 7.23
N TYR A 140 1.54 -20.00 6.85
CA TYR A 140 2.93 -19.56 7.03
C TYR A 140 3.36 -19.42 8.50
N LEU A 141 2.42 -19.24 9.43
CA LEU A 141 2.72 -19.14 10.87
C LEU A 141 2.82 -20.50 11.58
N VAL A 142 2.23 -21.55 11.01
CA VAL A 142 2.18 -22.89 11.64
C VAL A 142 3.55 -23.55 11.59
N LYS A 143 4.27 -23.38 10.47
CA LYS A 143 5.62 -23.92 10.28
C LYS A 143 6.57 -22.82 9.78
N PRO A 144 7.16 -21.98 10.65
CA PRO A 144 8.01 -20.86 10.22
C PRO A 144 9.24 -21.26 9.37
N SER A 145 9.67 -22.53 9.41
CA SER A 145 10.72 -23.03 8.53
C SER A 145 10.29 -23.04 7.06
N SER A 146 8.99 -23.22 6.78
CA SER A 146 8.40 -23.27 5.43
C SER A 146 8.53 -21.96 4.66
N LEU A 147 8.78 -20.85 5.36
CA LEU A 147 9.04 -19.54 4.76
C LEU A 147 10.24 -19.54 3.81
N TRP A 148 11.16 -20.50 3.94
CA TRP A 148 12.36 -20.62 3.10
C TRP A 148 12.52 -22.02 2.52
N GLU A 149 11.67 -22.98 2.90
CA GLU A 149 11.66 -24.30 2.25
C GLU A 149 11.31 -24.11 0.78
N ASP A 150 12.00 -24.83 -0.11
CA ASP A 150 11.80 -24.80 -1.57
C ASP A 150 11.97 -23.41 -2.21
N TYR A 151 12.86 -22.58 -1.66
CA TYR A 151 13.29 -21.36 -2.34
C TYR A 151 14.10 -21.74 -3.61
N PRO A 152 13.81 -21.15 -4.78
CA PRO A 152 12.92 -20.01 -5.02
C PRO A 152 11.43 -20.36 -5.17
N HIS A 153 10.55 -19.52 -4.58
CA HIS A 153 9.09 -19.71 -4.62
C HIS A 153 8.51 -19.17 -5.94
N THR A 154 8.70 -19.92 -7.03
CA THR A 154 8.24 -19.55 -8.37
C THR A 154 6.71 -19.45 -8.49
N ASN A 155 5.99 -20.32 -7.77
CA ASN A 155 4.54 -20.41 -7.82
C ASN A 155 3.93 -19.82 -6.53
N MET A 156 2.90 -18.99 -6.69
CA MET A 156 2.16 -18.38 -5.58
C MET A 156 0.65 -18.40 -5.83
N SER A 157 -0.13 -18.35 -4.75
CA SER A 157 -1.59 -18.26 -4.87
C SER A 157 -2.02 -16.89 -5.41
N PHE A 158 -3.27 -16.83 -5.89
CA PHE A 158 -3.90 -15.58 -6.29
C PHE A 158 -3.80 -14.52 -5.17
N GLN A 159 -4.08 -14.90 -3.93
CA GLN A 159 -4.12 -13.96 -2.80
C GLN A 159 -2.75 -13.32 -2.55
N VAL A 160 -1.68 -14.11 -2.56
CA VAL A 160 -0.32 -13.62 -2.37
C VAL A 160 0.08 -12.71 -3.53
N LYS A 161 -0.13 -13.14 -4.78
CA LYS A 161 0.20 -12.33 -5.94
C LYS A 161 -0.55 -11.00 -5.93
N PHE A 162 -1.86 -11.06 -5.77
CA PHE A 162 -2.73 -9.90 -5.81
C PHE A 162 -2.43 -8.92 -4.67
N PHE A 163 -2.05 -9.42 -3.49
CA PHE A 163 -1.55 -8.59 -2.39
C PHE A 163 -0.33 -7.76 -2.81
N PHE A 164 0.71 -8.39 -3.38
CA PHE A 164 1.92 -7.69 -3.81
C PHE A 164 1.64 -6.65 -4.91
N LEU A 165 0.86 -7.03 -5.94
CA LEU A 165 0.53 -6.10 -7.04
C LEU A 165 -0.23 -4.87 -6.52
N SER A 166 -1.21 -5.08 -5.64
CA SER A 166 -2.01 -4.01 -5.04
C SER A 166 -1.17 -3.10 -4.13
N HIS A 167 -0.23 -3.66 -3.37
CA HIS A 167 0.65 -2.87 -2.51
C HIS A 167 1.65 -2.05 -3.32
N MET A 168 2.23 -2.60 -4.38
CA MET A 168 3.09 -1.84 -5.30
C MET A 168 2.31 -0.70 -5.96
N ALA A 169 1.09 -0.97 -6.42
CA ALA A 169 0.19 0.03 -6.97
C ALA A 169 -0.10 1.17 -5.98
N TYR A 170 -0.40 0.82 -4.72
CA TYR A 170 -0.59 1.82 -3.65
C TYR A 170 0.67 2.66 -3.45
N TRP A 171 1.84 2.07 -3.26
CA TRP A 171 3.04 2.90 -3.02
C TRP A 171 3.44 3.75 -4.23
N LEU A 172 3.15 3.31 -5.45
CA LEU A 172 3.28 4.13 -6.64
C LEU A 172 2.29 5.31 -6.66
N HIS A 173 1.03 5.11 -6.24
CA HIS A 173 0.01 6.16 -6.17
C HIS A 173 0.42 7.30 -5.24
N SER A 174 1.22 7.01 -4.21
CA SER A 174 1.70 8.01 -3.27
C SER A 174 2.58 9.07 -3.94
N LEU A 175 3.24 8.77 -5.07
CA LEU A 175 4.11 9.72 -5.78
C LEU A 175 3.36 10.91 -6.40
N PRO A 176 2.35 10.72 -7.28
CA PRO A 176 1.54 11.84 -7.78
C PRO A 176 0.76 12.51 -6.65
N GLU A 177 0.41 11.79 -5.58
CA GLU A 177 -0.27 12.37 -4.43
C GLU A 177 0.60 13.44 -3.73
N LEU A 178 1.92 13.25 -3.62
CA LEU A 178 2.83 14.29 -3.11
C LEU A 178 2.71 15.60 -3.91
N TYR A 179 2.47 15.49 -5.22
CA TYR A 179 2.27 16.63 -6.10
C TYR A 179 0.88 17.26 -5.91
N PHE A 180 -0.17 16.44 -5.81
CA PHE A 180 -1.54 16.92 -5.58
C PHE A 180 -1.70 17.64 -4.24
N GLN A 181 -1.06 17.13 -3.19
CA GLN A 181 -1.04 17.73 -1.84
C GLN A 181 -0.15 18.97 -1.73
N ARG A 182 0.63 19.30 -2.77
CA ARG A 182 1.59 20.42 -2.80
C ARG A 182 2.56 20.38 -1.61
N VAL A 183 3.14 19.20 -1.36
CA VAL A 183 4.12 18.99 -0.29
C VAL A 183 5.28 19.97 -0.41
N ARG A 184 5.77 20.46 0.74
CA ARG A 184 6.89 21.39 0.80
C ARG A 184 8.17 20.72 0.30
N LYS A 185 9.00 21.46 -0.43
CA LYS A 185 10.27 20.94 -1.00
C LYS A 185 11.21 20.35 0.05
N GLU A 186 11.16 20.85 1.28
CA GLU A 186 11.96 20.36 2.42
C GLU A 186 11.52 18.97 2.90
N GLU A 187 10.23 18.63 2.79
CA GLU A 187 9.66 17.36 3.25
C GLU A 187 9.70 16.27 2.17
N LEU A 188 9.81 16.69 0.91
CA LEU A 188 9.75 15.82 -0.26
C LEU A 188 10.84 14.72 -0.27
N PRO A 189 12.14 15.00 -0.01
CA PRO A 189 13.17 13.96 -0.01
C PRO A 189 12.89 12.83 0.98
N ARG A 190 12.39 13.19 2.17
CA ARG A 190 12.06 12.21 3.22
C ARG A 190 10.88 11.34 2.80
N GLN A 191 9.82 11.92 2.24
CA GLN A 191 8.64 11.16 1.81
C GLN A 191 8.94 10.27 0.60
N VAL A 192 9.71 10.78 -0.38
CA VAL A 192 10.15 9.98 -1.54
C VAL A 192 11.01 8.81 -1.09
N LEU A 193 11.96 9.02 -0.16
CA LEU A 193 12.76 7.93 0.40
C LEU A 193 11.89 6.89 1.08
N HIS A 194 10.90 7.31 1.88
CA HIS A 194 9.97 6.40 2.54
C HIS A 194 9.18 5.56 1.52
N ILE A 195 8.63 6.18 0.48
CA ILE A 195 7.93 5.48 -0.62
C ILE A 195 8.88 4.51 -1.34
N ALA A 196 10.10 4.95 -1.64
CA ALA A 196 11.10 4.14 -2.33
C ALA A 196 11.49 2.90 -1.53
N LEU A 197 11.61 3.00 -0.21
CA LEU A 197 11.91 1.85 0.66
C LEU A 197 10.80 0.79 0.61
N TYR A 198 9.53 1.20 0.61
CA TYR A 198 8.41 0.26 0.45
C TYR A 198 8.39 -0.39 -0.94
N LEU A 199 8.59 0.39 -2.00
CA LEU A 199 8.65 -0.14 -3.37
C LEU A 199 9.83 -1.09 -3.54
N LEU A 200 10.98 -0.78 -2.95
CA LEU A 200 12.16 -1.64 -2.96
C LEU A 200 11.89 -2.95 -2.23
N HIS A 201 11.29 -2.91 -1.04
CA HIS A 201 10.93 -4.12 -0.29
C HIS A 201 9.94 -5.00 -1.07
N LEU A 202 8.84 -4.42 -1.57
CA LEU A 202 7.79 -5.17 -2.27
C LEU A 202 8.28 -5.72 -3.61
N SER A 203 8.88 -4.88 -4.44
CA SER A 203 9.39 -5.29 -5.75
C SER A 203 10.57 -6.24 -5.61
N GLY A 204 11.46 -5.99 -4.63
CA GLY A 204 12.57 -6.86 -4.32
C GLY A 204 12.07 -8.25 -3.95
N ALA A 205 11.19 -8.37 -2.95
CA ALA A 205 10.62 -9.64 -2.53
C ALA A 205 9.86 -10.36 -3.66
N TYR A 206 9.19 -9.61 -4.55
CA TYR A 206 8.48 -10.17 -5.70
C TYR A 206 9.41 -10.70 -6.80
N LEU A 207 10.42 -9.90 -7.20
CA LEU A 207 11.34 -10.24 -8.29
C LEU A 207 12.32 -11.34 -7.91
N ILE A 208 12.81 -11.34 -6.67
CA ILE A 208 13.70 -12.39 -6.15
C ILE A 208 12.95 -13.62 -5.63
N GLN A 209 11.61 -13.67 -5.75
CA GLN A 209 10.77 -14.81 -5.37
C GLN A 209 10.84 -15.16 -3.87
N LEU A 210 10.98 -14.13 -3.01
CA LEU A 210 10.89 -14.22 -1.54
C LEU A 210 9.51 -13.74 -1.04
N THR A 211 8.44 -14.05 -1.76
CA THR A 211 7.09 -13.54 -1.49
C THR A 211 6.55 -13.96 -0.13
N ARG A 212 6.83 -15.19 0.33
CA ARG A 212 6.40 -15.69 1.66
C ARG A 212 6.99 -14.85 2.80
N VAL A 213 8.31 -14.66 2.79
CA VAL A 213 9.02 -13.85 3.80
C VAL A 213 8.61 -12.38 3.67
N GLY A 214 8.55 -11.86 2.45
CA GLY A 214 8.17 -10.48 2.17
C GLY A 214 6.77 -10.14 2.72
N LEU A 215 5.79 -11.03 2.54
CA LEU A 215 4.44 -10.88 3.04
C LEU A 215 4.41 -10.83 4.57
N VAL A 216 5.09 -11.77 5.25
CA VAL A 216 5.15 -11.79 6.72
C VAL A 216 5.81 -10.51 7.25
N LEU A 217 6.87 -10.03 6.60
CA LEU A 217 7.53 -8.78 6.97
C LEU A 217 6.59 -7.57 6.82
N VAL A 218 5.77 -7.50 5.77
CA VAL A 218 4.77 -6.43 5.60
C VAL A 218 3.74 -6.46 6.75
N VAL A 219 3.22 -7.64 7.10
CA VAL A 219 2.25 -7.79 8.20
C VAL A 219 2.85 -7.35 9.53
N VAL A 220 4.06 -7.83 9.85
CA VAL A 220 4.77 -7.45 11.08
C VAL A 220 5.07 -5.96 11.11
N HIS A 221 5.48 -5.37 9.99
CA HIS A 221 5.77 -3.94 9.88
C HIS A 221 4.51 -3.06 9.97
N SER A 222 3.33 -3.59 9.62
CA SER A 222 2.08 -2.82 9.68
C SER A 222 1.66 -2.49 11.12
N VAL A 223 1.99 -3.33 12.10
CA VAL A 223 1.65 -3.12 13.53
C VAL A 223 2.23 -1.81 14.09
N PRO A 224 3.56 -1.58 14.04
CA PRO A 224 4.14 -0.34 14.54
C PRO A 224 3.68 0.90 13.77
N GLU A 225 3.43 0.80 12.47
CA GLU A 225 2.92 1.90 11.64
C GLU A 225 1.49 2.29 12.06
N ILE A 226 0.60 1.32 12.29
CA ILE A 226 -0.74 1.54 12.84
C ILE A 226 -0.64 2.29 14.17
N VAL A 227 0.19 1.80 15.08
CA VAL A 227 0.35 2.39 16.43
C VAL A 227 0.90 3.82 16.33
N PHE A 228 1.90 4.05 15.49
CA PHE A 228 2.50 5.36 15.25
C PHE A 228 1.48 6.36 14.71
N HIS A 229 0.76 6.02 13.64
CA HIS A 229 -0.21 6.92 13.03
C HIS A 229 -1.43 7.14 13.91
N ALA A 230 -1.93 6.12 14.60
CA ALA A 230 -3.03 6.27 15.57
C ALA A 230 -2.65 7.24 16.70
N ALA A 231 -1.45 7.10 17.27
CA ALA A 231 -0.98 8.02 18.31
C ALA A 231 -0.76 9.44 17.80
N ARG A 232 -0.26 9.60 16.57
CA ARG A 232 -0.10 10.92 15.93
C ARG A 232 -1.46 11.60 15.70
N LEU A 233 -2.51 10.85 15.33
CA LEU A 233 -3.87 11.39 15.23
C LEU A 233 -4.42 11.82 16.59
N VAL A 234 -4.28 10.99 17.63
CA VAL A 234 -4.70 11.32 19.01
C VAL A 234 -3.95 12.55 19.53
N TYR A 235 -2.66 12.67 19.21
CA TYR A 235 -1.86 13.83 19.57
C TYR A 235 -2.40 15.13 18.97
N PHE A 236 -2.82 15.12 17.69
CA PHE A 236 -3.40 16.29 17.07
C PHE A 236 -4.77 16.68 17.65
N ILE A 237 -5.50 15.73 18.24
CA ILE A 237 -6.79 15.97 18.89
C ILE A 237 -6.61 16.51 20.32
N ASN A 238 -5.72 15.90 21.11
CA ASN A 238 -5.67 16.09 22.57
C ASN A 238 -4.43 16.85 23.09
N GLU A 239 -3.52 17.29 22.20
CA GLU A 239 -2.28 18.03 22.50
C GLU A 239 -1.36 17.42 23.59
N SER A 240 -1.62 16.21 24.07
CA SER A 240 -0.88 15.60 25.18
C SER A 240 0.44 14.95 24.69
N ASN A 241 1.56 15.64 24.87
CA ASN A 241 2.91 15.19 24.46
C ASN A 241 3.35 13.85 25.09
N GLN A 242 2.93 13.56 26.34
CA GLN A 242 3.33 12.32 27.03
C GLN A 242 2.83 11.05 26.32
N ARG A 243 1.59 11.05 25.80
CA ARG A 243 1.02 9.88 25.12
C ARG A 243 1.77 9.55 23.83
N LEU A 244 2.19 10.57 23.08
CA LEU A 244 2.96 10.38 21.86
C LEU A 244 4.34 9.79 22.16
N LEU A 245 5.05 10.31 23.17
CA LEU A 245 6.38 9.81 23.56
C LEU A 245 6.33 8.37 24.08
N CYS A 246 5.35 8.02 24.92
CA CYS A 246 5.17 6.64 25.38
C CYS A 246 4.88 5.70 24.21
N VAL A 247 4.03 6.12 23.26
CA VAL A 247 3.72 5.30 22.09
C VAL A 247 4.94 5.15 21.17
N LEU A 248 5.69 6.22 20.92
CA LEU A 248 6.95 6.15 20.17
C LEU A 248 7.94 5.18 20.82
N GLY A 249 8.05 5.21 22.15
CA GLY A 249 8.84 4.24 22.91
C GLY A 249 8.39 2.80 22.68
N THR A 250 7.07 2.53 22.72
CA THR A 250 6.53 1.19 22.46
C THR A 250 6.71 0.75 21.00
N VAL A 251 6.58 1.65 20.03
CA VAL A 251 6.80 1.36 18.60
C VAL A 251 8.27 1.00 18.34
N CYS A 252 9.20 1.81 18.84
CA CYS A 252 10.63 1.54 18.70
C CYS A 252 11.03 0.22 19.40
N TYR A 253 10.49 -0.03 20.60
CA TYR A 253 10.75 -1.28 21.32
C TYR A 253 10.21 -2.50 20.58
N THR A 254 8.96 -2.44 20.09
CA THR A 254 8.33 -3.55 19.37
C THR A 254 9.04 -3.82 18.04
N GLN A 255 9.37 -2.78 17.25
CA GLN A 255 10.16 -2.93 16.02
C GLN A 255 11.55 -3.50 16.28
N GLY A 256 12.28 -2.95 17.25
CA GLY A 256 13.61 -3.45 17.61
C GLY A 256 13.59 -4.90 18.07
N SER A 257 12.62 -5.27 18.92
CA SER A 257 12.45 -6.64 19.41
C SER A 257 12.07 -7.62 18.29
N MET A 258 11.17 -7.22 17.38
CA MET A 258 10.76 -8.03 16.24
C MET A 258 11.91 -8.25 15.24
N MET A 259 12.63 -7.18 14.87
CA MET A 259 13.81 -7.27 14.00
C MET A 259 14.91 -8.12 14.64
N TRP A 260 15.18 -7.95 15.93
CA TRP A 260 16.17 -8.74 16.65
C TRP A 260 15.84 -10.24 16.65
N LYS A 261 14.58 -10.60 16.89
CA LYS A 261 14.11 -11.98 16.84
C LYS A 261 14.23 -12.56 15.43
N PHE A 262 13.85 -11.79 14.41
CA PHE A 262 13.96 -12.21 13.02
C PHE A 262 15.43 -12.43 12.61
N ILE A 263 16.32 -11.48 12.89
CA ILE A 263 17.75 -11.60 12.58
C ILE A 263 18.36 -12.81 13.31
N ASN A 264 18.06 -13.00 14.59
CA ASN A 264 18.56 -14.16 15.33
C ASN A 264 18.05 -15.48 14.78
N PHE A 265 16.81 -15.52 14.32
CA PHE A 265 16.27 -16.69 13.64
C PHE A 265 17.04 -16.98 12.35
N GLN A 266 17.31 -15.96 11.51
CA GLN A 266 18.11 -16.11 10.30
C GLN A 266 19.56 -16.56 10.60
N LEU A 267 20.21 -15.95 11.58
CA LEU A 267 21.57 -16.28 11.99
C LEU A 267 21.70 -17.69 12.58
N ARG A 268 20.68 -18.17 13.32
CA ARG A 268 20.64 -19.54 13.82
C ARG A 268 20.56 -20.54 12.65
N ARG A 269 19.70 -20.28 11.68
CA ARG A 269 19.55 -21.12 10.50
C ARG A 269 20.81 -21.13 9.64
N TRP A 270 21.44 -19.97 9.42
CA TRP A 270 22.71 -19.92 8.69
C TRP A 270 23.81 -20.75 9.36
N ARG A 271 23.87 -20.76 10.70
CA ARG A 271 24.80 -21.63 11.44
C ARG A 271 24.50 -23.11 11.29
N GLN A 272 23.23 -23.50 11.20
CA GLN A 272 22.81 -24.89 11.03
C GLN A 272 23.06 -25.43 9.62
N ASN A 273 23.06 -24.55 8.61
CA ASN A 273 23.22 -24.93 7.20
C ASN A 273 24.62 -24.63 6.63
N ARG A 274 25.63 -24.36 7.48
CA ARG A 274 27.00 -24.29 6.98
C ARG A 274 27.44 -25.70 6.55
N PRO A 275 27.82 -25.93 5.28
CA PRO A 275 28.54 -27.14 4.94
C PRO A 275 29.86 -27.14 5.70
N GLU A 276 30.21 -28.28 6.29
CA GLU A 276 31.53 -28.50 6.91
C GLU A 276 32.67 -28.38 5.89
#